data_AF-A0A1S3XYZ9-F1
#
_entry.id   AF-A0A1S3XYZ9-F1
#
_cell.length_a   1.000
_cell.length_b   1.000
_cell.length_c   1.000
_cell.angle_alpha   90.00
_cell.angle_beta   90.00
_cell.angle_gamma   90.00
#
_symmetry.space_group_name_H-M   'P 1'
#
loop_
_entity.id
_entity.type
_entity.pdbx_description
1 polymer ?
#
loop_
_entity_poly.entity_id
_entity_poly.type
_entity_poly.pdbx_seq_one_letter_code
_entity_poly.pdbx_strand_id
1 'polypeptide(L)'
;MVNKVLLLSAKRHYITSKAYLFLMEALDAYTTINMPGIMIEHMKKVADFKEGNHGLPYGFLLTRVFEYFKVPLGRLAVGTQKQIFLMTTLEECEYIDKKGGVGSNSTISQLIDTQTTANEEIRRMETRNAILERQLSQAKEEPGSTSEKGVEVARLTAENADLRKQVKDLKEQLINEQRYERSALFVFGDSLFDPGNNNYINTTTQFQANWWPYEFVVLFLAEYAELPLIPSYFEIGKDGSIHGVNFASGGAGCLKETFRGFVIDLKTQLKYFKKVAKDLKKFGAKKSKQLLSNAVYIFSAGNNDYFEFPVTYSKEEYVKMVVGNLTSVLKGIYKKGGRKFAILSLAPLGCTPGSRALNFQQGNKSGNCLEELTNLAKLHNSALPKMLKQLEDKLPGFKYSLFDFFKVAIEIIDNPSKYGFKTSKSACCGTGPFRGIYSCGGKRQVKEYKLCKKVKDYMFFDSGHLTEVAYKQVAELLWNGTVDVVEPYNLKSFFDLST
;
A
#
# COMPACT_ATOMS: atom_id res chain seq x y z
N MET A 1 7.03 12.53 9.32
CA MET A 1 5.73 12.87 8.72
C MET A 1 4.77 11.75 9.05
N VAL A 2 3.83 11.97 9.96
CA VAL A 2 2.76 11.00 10.22
C VAL A 2 1.77 11.13 9.07
N ASN A 3 1.50 10.03 8.39
CA ASN A 3 0.53 9.96 7.31
C ASN A 3 -0.81 10.54 7.77
N LYS A 4 -1.43 11.39 6.93
CA LYS A 4 -2.81 11.85 7.14
C LYS A 4 -3.72 10.63 7.33
N VAL A 5 -4.31 10.50 8.51
CA VAL A 5 -5.41 9.56 8.74
C VAL A 5 -6.69 10.27 8.34
N LEU A 6 -7.17 10.03 7.12
CA LEU A 6 -8.50 10.49 6.70
C LEU A 6 -9.56 9.65 7.43
N LEU A 7 -10.16 10.21 8.49
CA LEU A 7 -11.33 9.63 9.13
C LEU A 7 -12.60 10.00 8.34
N LEU A 8 -13.40 8.98 8.01
CA LEU A 8 -14.71 9.09 7.36
C LEU A 8 -15.64 10.11 8.06
N SER A 9 -16.37 10.89 7.28
CA SER A 9 -17.32 11.94 7.72
C SER A 9 -18.28 11.49 8.83
N ALA A 10 -18.73 10.23 8.83
CA ALA A 10 -19.62 9.68 9.87
C ALA A 10 -18.97 9.57 11.27
N LYS A 11 -17.63 9.54 11.37
CA LYS A 11 -16.89 9.56 12.64
C LYS A 11 -16.63 10.97 13.18
N ARG A 12 -16.84 12.04 12.38
CA ARG A 12 -16.66 13.43 12.85
C ARG A 12 -17.71 13.84 13.88
N HIS A 13 -18.90 13.24 13.86
CA HIS A 13 -19.99 13.63 14.76
C HIS A 13 -19.86 13.12 16.20
N TYR A 14 -18.91 12.21 16.49
CA TYR A 14 -18.72 11.64 17.84
C TYR A 14 -17.47 12.15 18.58
N ILE A 15 -16.73 13.11 18.01
CA ILE A 15 -15.44 13.57 18.56
C ILE A 15 -15.54 15.08 18.82
N THR A 16 -16.21 15.48 19.90
CA THR A 16 -16.31 16.89 20.32
C THR A 16 -15.68 17.10 21.69
N SER A 17 -14.37 17.31 21.71
CA SER A 17 -13.67 17.98 22.82
C SER A 17 -12.53 18.85 22.29
N LYS A 18 -12.25 19.95 23.00
CA LYS A 18 -11.29 20.99 22.59
C LYS A 18 -9.85 20.46 22.40
N ALA A 19 -9.50 19.34 23.06
CA ALA A 19 -8.20 18.69 22.95
C ALA A 19 -7.98 17.96 21.61
N TYR A 20 -9.05 17.50 20.94
CA TYR A 20 -8.95 16.85 19.63
C TYR A 20 -8.67 17.84 18.50
N LEU A 21 -9.25 19.04 18.60
CA LEU A 21 -8.94 20.14 17.69
C LEU A 21 -7.46 20.50 17.79
N PHE A 22 -6.91 20.60 18.99
CA PHE A 22 -5.50 20.93 19.18
C PHE A 22 -4.52 19.90 18.58
N LEU A 23 -4.75 18.58 18.78
CA LEU A 23 -3.86 17.56 18.21
C LEU A 23 -3.96 17.48 16.69
N MET A 24 -5.17 17.61 16.14
CA MET A 24 -5.40 17.66 14.69
C MET A 24 -4.83 18.93 14.07
N GLU A 25 -5.00 20.09 14.71
CA GLU A 25 -4.41 21.36 14.30
C GLU A 25 -2.88 21.33 14.37
N ALA A 26 -2.29 20.73 15.40
CA ALA A 26 -0.83 20.58 15.53
C ALA A 26 -0.26 19.62 14.47
N LEU A 27 -0.98 18.54 14.15
CA LEU A 27 -0.60 17.62 13.06
C LEU A 27 -0.76 18.26 11.68
N ASP A 28 -1.81 19.04 11.45
CA ASP A 28 -2.03 19.79 10.21
C ASP A 28 -1.03 20.94 10.03
N ALA A 29 -0.58 21.54 11.15
CA ALA A 29 0.41 22.62 11.17
C ALA A 29 1.87 22.12 11.25
N TYR A 30 2.11 20.80 11.17
CA TYR A 30 3.45 20.19 11.27
C TYR A 30 4.23 20.60 12.53
N THR A 31 3.53 20.85 13.64
CA THR A 31 4.16 21.26 14.89
C THR A 31 4.81 20.06 15.57
N THR A 32 5.96 20.26 16.22
CA THR A 32 6.67 19.21 16.96
C THR A 32 5.86 18.81 18.18
N ILE A 33 5.51 17.53 18.30
CA ILE A 33 4.70 17.00 19.42
C ILE A 33 5.59 16.15 20.33
N ASN A 34 5.54 16.39 21.63
CA ASN A 34 6.22 15.57 22.64
C ASN A 34 5.46 14.25 22.87
N MET A 35 5.55 13.34 21.90
CA MET A 35 4.91 12.02 21.95
C MET A 35 5.27 11.22 23.21
N PRO A 36 6.54 11.17 23.67
CA PRO A 36 6.88 10.52 24.94
C PRO A 36 6.14 11.13 26.15
N GLY A 37 6.00 12.45 26.22
CA GLY A 37 5.22 13.12 27.27
C GLY A 37 3.74 12.75 27.23
N ILE A 38 3.13 12.70 26.05
CA ILE A 38 1.73 12.29 25.85
C ILE A 38 1.53 10.82 26.27
N MET A 39 2.49 9.95 25.95
CA MET A 39 2.46 8.54 26.34
C MET A 39 2.57 8.37 27.87
N ILE A 40 3.46 9.12 28.53
CA ILE A 40 3.61 9.09 29.99
C ILE A 40 2.35 9.62 30.68
N GLU A 41 1.74 10.70 30.18
CA GLU A 41 0.50 11.25 30.72
C GLU A 41 -0.69 10.30 30.52
N HIS A 42 -0.74 9.61 29.37
CA HIS A 42 -1.73 8.57 29.09
C HIS A 42 -1.59 7.40 30.07
N MET A 43 -0.37 6.91 30.28
CA MET A 43 -0.10 5.81 31.21
C MET A 43 -0.44 6.18 32.67
N LYS A 44 -0.14 7.41 33.11
CA LYS A 44 -0.54 7.92 34.44
C LYS A 44 -2.06 8.01 34.59
N LYS A 45 -2.75 8.58 33.60
CA LYS A 45 -4.23 8.66 33.61
C LYS A 45 -4.88 7.28 33.61
N VAL A 46 -4.34 6.30 32.89
CA VAL A 46 -4.87 4.93 32.91
C VAL A 46 -4.62 4.24 34.26
N ALA A 47 -3.50 4.54 34.93
CA ALA A 47 -3.17 3.99 36.24
C ALA A 47 -4.07 4.53 37.38
N ASP A 48 -4.58 5.76 37.27
CA ASP A 48 -5.30 6.45 38.35
C ASP A 48 -6.85 6.26 38.33
N PHE A 49 -7.44 5.63 37.30
CA PHE A 49 -8.90 5.47 37.20
C PHE A 49 -9.44 4.15 37.79
N LYS A 50 -10.48 4.25 38.66
CA LYS A 50 -11.07 3.10 39.39
C LYS A 50 -12.21 2.36 38.67
N GLU A 51 -12.86 2.92 37.65
CA GLU A 51 -14.05 2.31 37.04
C GLU A 51 -13.93 2.23 35.51
N GLY A 52 -14.11 1.00 34.99
CA GLY A 52 -13.86 0.50 33.64
C GLY A 52 -14.56 1.16 32.44
N ASN A 53 -14.59 2.49 32.35
CA ASN A 53 -15.02 3.20 31.14
C ASN A 53 -13.79 3.68 30.36
N HIS A 54 -13.45 3.01 29.25
CA HIS A 54 -12.31 3.34 28.40
C HIS A 54 -12.55 4.57 27.52
N GLY A 55 -13.00 5.66 28.13
CA GLY A 55 -13.23 6.95 27.49
C GLY A 55 -11.94 7.68 27.11
N LEU A 56 -10.92 6.97 26.62
CA LEU A 56 -9.76 7.61 26.01
C LEU A 56 -9.68 7.27 24.52
N PRO A 57 -9.58 8.28 23.66
CA PRO A 57 -10.02 8.22 22.27
C PRO A 57 -8.84 8.07 21.31
N TYR A 58 -7.64 7.91 21.88
CA TYR A 58 -6.39 7.66 21.21
C TYR A 58 -5.92 6.20 21.38
N GLY A 59 -6.70 5.35 22.08
CA GLY A 59 -6.33 3.96 22.34
C GLY A 59 -5.97 3.21 21.07
N PHE A 60 -6.77 3.34 20.01
CA PHE A 60 -6.48 2.73 18.71
C PHE A 60 -5.19 3.30 18.07
N LEU A 61 -4.98 4.62 18.13
CA LEU A 61 -3.79 5.24 17.54
C LEU A 61 -2.52 4.83 18.28
N LEU A 62 -2.56 4.77 19.61
CA LEU A 62 -1.43 4.35 20.44
C LEU A 62 -1.16 2.85 20.31
N THR A 63 -2.19 2.00 20.22
CA THR A 63 -2.04 0.58 19.89
C THR A 63 -1.34 0.40 18.54
N ARG A 64 -1.74 1.15 17.51
CA ARG A 64 -1.08 1.12 16.19
C ARG A 64 0.36 1.61 16.25
N VAL A 65 0.66 2.59 17.10
CA VAL A 65 2.03 3.05 17.35
C VAL A 65 2.85 1.96 18.04
N PHE A 66 2.32 1.29 19.06
CA PHE A 66 2.99 0.18 19.75
C PHE A 66 3.22 -1.04 18.82
N GLU A 67 2.24 -1.39 17.98
CA GLU A 67 2.37 -2.43 16.96
C GLU A 67 3.43 -2.08 15.91
N TYR A 68 3.46 -0.83 15.45
CA TYR A 68 4.45 -0.34 14.48
C TYR A 68 5.87 -0.42 15.03
N PHE A 69 6.06 -0.13 16.32
CA PHE A 69 7.34 -0.28 17.01
C PHE A 69 7.61 -1.71 17.53
N LYS A 70 6.76 -2.68 17.16
CA LYS A 70 6.83 -4.10 17.57
C LYS A 70 6.97 -4.30 19.08
N VAL A 71 6.35 -3.41 19.86
CA VAL A 71 6.20 -3.60 21.30
C VAL A 71 5.23 -4.75 21.54
N PRO A 72 5.62 -5.82 22.23
CA PRO A 72 4.76 -6.99 22.42
C PRO A 72 3.54 -6.61 23.25
N LEU A 73 2.41 -6.43 22.58
CA LEU A 73 1.11 -6.31 23.21
C LEU A 73 0.65 -7.73 23.56
N GLY A 74 0.72 -8.09 24.84
CA GLY A 74 0.23 -9.40 25.30
C GLY A 74 -1.21 -9.64 24.82
N ARG A 75 -1.50 -10.83 24.27
CA ARG A 75 -2.86 -11.20 23.89
C ARG A 75 -3.73 -11.25 25.14
N LEU A 76 -4.73 -10.37 25.26
CA LEU A 76 -5.77 -10.51 26.28
C LEU A 76 -7.16 -10.59 25.64
N ALA A 77 -7.88 -11.64 26.08
CA ALA A 77 -9.31 -11.76 25.90
C ALA A 77 -10.00 -10.66 26.71
N VAL A 78 -10.92 -9.94 26.07
CA VAL A 78 -11.68 -8.86 26.70
C VAL A 78 -12.60 -9.44 27.76
N GLY A 79 -12.38 -9.06 29.02
CA GLY A 79 -13.31 -9.26 30.13
C GLY A 79 -13.02 -10.48 31.00
N THR A 80 -12.07 -10.37 31.92
CA THR A 80 -12.20 -10.67 33.37
C THR A 80 -10.81 -10.69 34.02
N GLN A 81 -10.71 -10.07 35.20
CA GLN A 81 -9.54 -9.87 36.07
C GLN A 81 -8.47 -8.84 35.66
N LYS A 82 -8.30 -7.84 36.56
CA LYS A 82 -7.21 -6.86 36.57
C LYS A 82 -5.87 -7.59 36.74
N GLN A 83 -4.95 -7.41 35.79
CA GLN A 83 -3.53 -7.51 36.06
C GLN A 83 -2.88 -6.16 35.80
N ILE A 84 -2.09 -5.72 36.77
CA ILE A 84 -1.35 -4.46 36.78
C ILE A 84 -0.09 -4.67 35.93
N PHE A 85 0.20 -3.75 35.02
CA PHE A 85 1.51 -3.70 34.34
C PHE A 85 2.59 -3.38 35.37
N LEU A 86 3.50 -4.32 35.63
CA LEU A 86 4.63 -4.15 36.55
C LEU A 86 5.89 -3.73 35.79
N MET A 87 6.75 -2.96 36.44
CA MET A 87 8.02 -2.45 35.90
C MET A 87 8.94 -3.58 35.40
N THR A 88 8.84 -4.77 35.99
CA THR A 88 9.58 -5.98 35.62
C THR A 88 9.30 -6.46 34.20
N THR A 89 8.08 -6.24 33.67
CA THR A 89 7.74 -6.61 32.29
C THR A 89 8.47 -5.72 31.27
N LEU A 90 8.75 -4.46 31.62
CA LEU A 90 9.53 -3.55 30.77
C LEU A 90 11.02 -3.89 30.80
N GLU A 91 11.53 -4.40 31.93
CA GLU A 91 12.90 -4.91 32.07
C GLU A 91 13.11 -6.25 31.34
N GLU A 92 12.12 -7.14 31.34
CA GLU A 92 12.17 -8.44 30.64
C GLU A 92 12.08 -8.31 29.12
N CYS A 93 11.45 -7.24 28.64
CA CYS A 93 11.39 -6.90 27.22
C CYS A 93 12.48 -5.91 26.78
N GLU A 94 13.47 -5.64 27.63
CA GLU A 94 14.65 -4.79 27.34
C GLU A 94 14.33 -3.34 26.97
N TYR A 95 13.18 -2.81 27.40
CA TYR A 95 12.76 -1.42 27.13
C TYR A 95 13.22 -0.41 28.18
N ILE A 96 13.56 -0.88 29.37
CA ILE A 96 14.26 -0.12 30.41
C ILE A 96 15.39 -0.99 30.96
N ASP A 97 16.47 -0.37 31.42
CA ASP A 97 17.65 -1.08 31.92
C ASP A 97 17.29 -2.09 33.01
N LYS A 98 17.66 -3.37 32.83
CA LYS A 98 18.01 -4.20 33.98
C LYS A 98 19.29 -3.60 34.57
N LYS A 99 19.40 -3.56 35.90
CA LYS A 99 20.67 -3.22 36.56
C LYS A 99 21.83 -4.02 35.93
N GLY A 100 22.59 -3.38 35.04
CA GLY A 100 23.81 -3.90 34.41
C GLY A 100 23.72 -4.41 32.96
N GLY A 101 23.67 -3.50 31.97
CA GLY A 101 24.35 -3.64 30.66
C GLY A 101 23.61 -4.30 29.48
N VAL A 102 23.65 -3.64 28.31
CA VAL A 102 23.09 -4.07 27.01
C VAL A 102 24.08 -4.92 26.19
N GLY A 103 23.58 -5.89 25.41
CA GLY A 103 24.34 -6.62 24.40
C GLY A 103 24.55 -5.80 23.10
N SER A 104 25.80 -5.48 22.80
CA SER A 104 26.25 -4.48 21.81
C SER A 104 26.05 -4.78 20.32
N ASN A 105 25.32 -5.84 19.93
CA ASN A 105 25.31 -6.35 18.54
C ASN A 105 23.93 -6.50 17.89
N SER A 106 22.84 -5.99 18.49
CA SER A 106 21.52 -6.07 17.85
C SER A 106 21.39 -5.05 16.70
N THR A 107 20.63 -5.37 15.65
CA THR A 107 20.35 -4.44 14.54
C THR A 107 19.66 -3.16 15.01
N ILE A 108 18.86 -3.24 16.09
CA ILE A 108 18.23 -2.08 16.73
C ILE A 108 19.27 -1.24 17.46
N SER A 109 20.21 -1.86 18.19
CA SER A 109 21.34 -1.16 18.81
C SER A 109 22.19 -0.46 17.76
N GLN A 110 22.50 -1.11 16.63
CA GLN A 110 23.26 -0.49 15.54
C GLN A 110 22.53 0.71 14.90
N LEU A 111 21.21 0.63 14.74
CA LEU A 111 20.39 1.75 14.24
C LEU A 111 20.27 2.87 15.27
N ILE A 112 20.09 2.54 16.55
CA ILE A 112 20.08 3.49 17.66
C ILE A 112 21.45 4.16 17.76
N ASP A 113 22.55 3.43 17.64
CA ASP A 113 23.91 3.95 17.74
C ASP A 113 24.22 4.86 16.54
N THR A 114 23.82 4.48 15.34
CA THR A 114 23.97 5.31 14.13
C THR A 114 23.13 6.59 14.24
N GLN A 115 21.87 6.47 14.67
CA GLN A 115 20.97 7.60 14.86
C GLN A 115 21.42 8.50 16.02
N THR A 116 21.95 7.92 17.09
CA THR A 116 22.48 8.63 18.26
C THR A 116 23.74 9.38 17.88
N THR A 117 24.67 8.73 17.15
CA THR A 117 25.88 9.37 16.62
C THR A 117 25.54 10.56 15.72
N ALA A 118 24.62 10.38 14.76
CA ALA A 118 24.18 11.45 13.88
C ALA A 118 23.45 12.58 14.64
N ASN A 119 22.61 12.25 15.63
CA ASN A 119 21.94 13.25 16.48
C ASN A 119 22.92 14.01 17.37
N GLU A 120 23.98 13.36 17.87
CA GLU A 120 25.05 14.01 18.62
C GLU A 120 25.85 14.97 17.74
N GLU A 121 26.15 14.57 16.50
CA GLU A 121 26.82 15.43 15.54
C GLU A 121 25.97 16.67 15.19
N ILE A 122 24.67 16.48 14.98
CA ILE A 122 23.70 17.59 14.80
C ILE A 122 23.70 18.51 16.04
N ARG A 123 23.63 17.96 17.26
CA ARG A 123 23.66 18.77 18.49
C ARG A 123 24.96 19.55 18.65
N ARG A 124 26.11 18.95 18.30
CA ARG A 124 27.41 19.64 18.31
C ARG A 124 27.42 20.81 17.32
N MET A 125 26.93 20.59 16.11
CA MET A 125 26.85 21.64 15.08
C MET A 125 25.85 22.74 15.47
N GLU A 126 24.70 22.40 16.04
CA GLU A 126 23.70 23.37 16.54
C GLU A 126 24.26 24.20 17.71
N THR A 127 25.05 23.58 18.61
CA THR A 127 25.74 24.28 19.70
C THR A 127 26.79 25.26 19.15
N ARG A 128 27.59 24.83 18.18
CA ARG A 128 28.58 25.69 17.51
C ARG A 128 27.90 26.87 16.79
N ASN A 129 26.76 26.62 16.15
CA ASN A 129 25.96 27.65 15.52
C ASN A 129 25.43 28.68 16.53
N ALA A 130 24.94 28.24 17.70
CA ALA A 130 24.49 29.15 18.76
C ALA A 130 25.63 30.02 19.33
N ILE A 131 26.86 29.49 19.41
CA ILE A 131 28.04 30.25 19.81
C ILE A 131 28.38 31.31 18.75
N LEU A 132 28.38 30.92 17.47
CA LEU A 132 28.63 31.85 16.36
C LEU A 132 27.57 32.95 16.31
N GLU A 133 26.29 32.65 16.56
CA GLU A 133 25.23 33.66 16.60
C GLU A 133 25.43 34.65 17.76
N ARG A 134 25.87 34.19 18.93
CA ARG A 134 26.21 35.08 20.05
C ARG A 134 27.40 35.97 19.73
N GLN A 135 28.46 35.41 19.13
CA GLN A 135 29.62 36.18 18.68
C GLN A 135 29.23 37.21 17.61
N LEU A 136 28.33 36.84 16.70
CA LEU A 136 27.81 37.75 15.68
C LEU A 136 26.97 38.88 16.27
N SER A 137 26.19 38.64 17.33
CA SER A 137 25.41 39.67 18.03
C SER A 137 26.33 40.63 18.78
N GLN A 138 27.32 40.11 19.51
CA GLN A 138 28.30 40.91 20.24
C GLN A 138 29.15 41.77 19.31
N ALA A 139 29.60 41.21 18.18
CA ALA A 139 30.37 41.93 17.17
C ALA A 139 29.57 43.05 16.47
N LYS A 140 28.23 42.99 16.52
CA LYS A 140 27.33 44.01 15.95
C LYS A 140 26.92 45.11 16.93
N GLU A 141 27.02 44.86 18.25
CA GLU A 141 26.58 45.79 19.31
C GLU A 141 27.69 46.71 19.84
N GLU A 142 28.97 46.45 19.55
CA GLU A 142 30.07 47.31 20.02
C GLU A 142 30.17 48.64 19.23
N PRO A 143 30.23 49.81 19.91
CA PRO A 143 30.42 51.10 19.24
C PRO A 143 31.85 51.23 18.71
N GLY A 144 32.02 51.33 17.39
CA GLY A 144 33.29 51.67 16.73
C GLY A 144 33.50 50.93 15.41
N SER A 145 33.49 51.67 14.30
CA SER A 145 33.70 51.16 12.93
C SER A 145 35.20 51.07 12.61
N THR A 146 35.80 49.89 12.75
CA THR A 146 37.13 49.58 12.16
C THR A 146 36.97 48.56 11.02
N SER A 147 37.81 48.64 9.98
CA SER A 147 37.75 47.75 8.80
C SER A 147 37.92 46.27 9.18
N GLU A 148 38.70 45.98 10.23
CA GLU A 148 38.90 44.64 10.78
C GLU A 148 37.61 44.02 11.36
N LYS A 149 36.72 44.81 11.96
CA LYS A 149 35.43 44.31 12.46
C LYS A 149 34.50 43.87 11.34
N GLY A 150 34.52 44.60 10.22
CA GLY A 150 33.76 44.22 9.02
C GLY A 150 34.22 42.88 8.43
N VAL A 151 35.54 42.63 8.46
CA VAL A 151 36.14 41.36 8.02
C VAL A 151 35.72 40.22 8.94
N GLU A 152 35.73 40.41 10.25
CA GLU A 152 35.36 39.36 11.21
C GLU A 152 33.85 39.03 11.16
N VAL A 153 32.99 40.03 11.03
CA VAL A 153 31.54 39.82 10.84
C VAL A 153 31.25 39.06 9.53
N ALA A 154 31.96 39.39 8.44
CA ALA A 154 31.82 38.66 7.18
C ALA A 154 32.29 37.20 7.29
N ARG A 155 33.41 36.96 7.98
CA ARG A 155 33.96 35.62 8.24
C ARG A 155 32.98 34.77 9.05
N LEU A 156 32.49 35.28 10.17
CA LEU A 156 31.53 34.60 11.04
C LEU A 156 30.20 34.34 10.34
N THR A 157 29.74 35.26 9.47
CA THR A 157 28.51 35.08 8.67
C THR A 157 28.67 33.94 7.66
N ALA A 158 29.82 33.86 6.98
CA ALA A 158 30.10 32.80 6.03
C ALA A 158 30.22 31.42 6.72
N GLU A 159 30.92 31.37 7.86
CA GLU A 159 31.06 30.14 8.66
C GLU A 159 29.70 29.64 9.19
N ASN A 160 28.85 30.57 9.65
CA ASN A 160 27.50 30.24 10.11
C ASN A 160 26.59 29.74 8.96
N ALA A 161 26.66 30.35 7.78
CA ALA A 161 25.91 29.90 6.60
C ALA A 161 26.34 28.50 6.12
N ASP A 162 27.64 28.20 6.16
CA ASP A 162 28.17 26.89 5.81
C ASP A 162 27.74 25.81 6.82
N LEU A 163 27.84 26.09 8.12
CA LEU A 163 27.35 25.19 9.18
C LEU A 163 25.84 24.89 9.07
N ARG A 164 25.01 25.91 8.80
CA ARG A 164 23.56 25.71 8.58
C ARG A 164 23.28 24.83 7.37
N LYS A 165 24.09 24.96 6.31
CA LYS A 165 23.98 24.12 5.12
C LYS A 165 24.39 22.68 5.43
N GLN A 166 25.51 22.46 6.12
CA GLN A 166 25.96 21.12 6.53
C GLN A 166 24.90 20.41 7.41
N VAL A 167 24.32 21.10 8.40
CA VAL A 167 23.25 20.54 9.24
C VAL A 167 22.02 20.16 8.43
N LYS A 168 21.65 20.99 7.44
CA LYS A 168 20.53 20.69 6.54
C LYS A 168 20.83 19.47 5.67
N ASP A 169 22.03 19.40 5.09
CA ASP A 169 22.45 18.30 4.22
C ASP A 169 22.53 16.98 5.00
N LEU A 170 23.06 16.98 6.23
CA LEU A 170 23.07 15.82 7.15
C LEU A 170 21.65 15.37 7.53
N LYS A 171 20.75 16.30 7.86
CA LYS A 171 19.34 15.99 8.16
C LYS A 171 18.63 15.40 6.93
N GLU A 172 18.87 15.95 5.74
CA GLU A 172 18.32 15.40 4.49
C GLU A 172 18.93 14.04 4.14
N GLN A 173 20.20 13.81 4.42
CA GLN A 173 20.87 12.53 4.19
C GLN A 173 20.29 11.44 5.09
N LEU A 174 20.15 11.71 6.41
CA LEU A 174 19.57 10.76 7.37
C LEU A 174 18.12 10.38 7.00
N ILE A 175 17.34 11.35 6.52
CA ILE A 175 15.95 11.14 6.06
C ILE A 175 15.92 10.37 4.73
N ASN A 176 16.85 10.63 3.82
CA ASN A 176 16.89 9.97 2.51
C ASN A 176 17.42 8.53 2.59
N GLU A 177 18.40 8.26 3.44
CA GLU A 177 18.92 6.90 3.69
C GLU A 177 17.79 6.01 4.24
N GLN A 178 17.00 6.49 5.20
CA GLN A 178 15.83 5.77 5.71
C GLN A 178 14.67 5.61 4.69
N ARG A 179 14.59 6.45 3.65
CA ARG A 179 13.49 6.44 2.65
C ARG A 179 13.78 5.62 1.39
N TYR A 180 15.06 5.46 1.02
CA TYR A 180 15.47 4.82 -0.25
C TYR A 180 15.90 3.35 -0.11
N GLU A 181 16.01 2.83 1.11
CA GLU A 181 16.37 1.42 1.33
C GLU A 181 15.26 0.43 0.95
N ARG A 182 13.98 0.88 0.89
CA ARG A 182 12.85 -0.01 0.60
C ARG A 182 12.46 0.01 -0.89
N SER A 183 12.22 -1.17 -1.45
CA SER A 183 11.74 -1.36 -2.82
C SER A 183 10.38 -0.69 -3.04
N ALA A 184 10.24 0.09 -4.11
CA ALA A 184 8.96 0.73 -4.47
C ALA A 184 7.95 -0.27 -5.07
N LEU A 185 6.65 -0.01 -4.94
CA LEU A 185 5.58 -0.85 -5.50
C LEU A 185 4.77 -0.10 -6.57
N PHE A 186 4.92 -0.49 -7.83
CA PHE A 186 4.08 0.02 -8.92
C PHE A 186 2.98 -0.98 -9.29
N VAL A 187 1.74 -0.51 -9.33
CA VAL A 187 0.55 -1.37 -9.48
C VAL A 187 -0.14 -1.08 -10.81
N PHE A 188 -0.46 -2.13 -11.57
CA PHE A 188 -1.13 -2.05 -12.86
C PHE A 188 -2.29 -3.03 -12.90
N GLY A 189 -3.32 -2.71 -13.66
CA GLY A 189 -4.41 -3.65 -13.87
C GLY A 189 -5.80 -3.06 -13.87
N ASP A 190 -6.72 -3.86 -13.34
CA ASP A 190 -8.16 -3.64 -13.37
C ASP A 190 -8.74 -3.27 -11.99
N SER A 191 -10.05 -3.51 -11.82
CA SER A 191 -10.78 -3.18 -10.59
C SER A 191 -10.33 -3.95 -9.36
N LEU A 192 -9.59 -5.06 -9.50
CA LEU A 192 -9.00 -5.72 -8.32
C LEU A 192 -7.99 -4.81 -7.61
N PHE A 193 -7.35 -3.91 -8.36
CA PHE A 193 -6.29 -3.04 -7.87
C PHE A 193 -6.58 -1.54 -7.96
N ASP A 194 -7.67 -1.10 -8.59
CA ASP A 194 -7.97 0.33 -8.79
C ASP A 194 -8.22 1.07 -7.45
N PRO A 195 -7.40 2.06 -7.06
CA PRO A 195 -7.60 2.82 -5.83
C PRO A 195 -8.61 3.97 -6.00
N GLY A 196 -9.20 4.13 -7.19
CA GLY A 196 -10.06 5.25 -7.55
C GLY A 196 -9.52 6.12 -8.69
N ASN A 197 -8.60 5.63 -9.52
CA ASN A 197 -8.13 6.34 -10.72
C ASN A 197 -9.30 6.70 -11.65
N ASN A 198 -10.33 5.86 -11.69
CA ASN A 198 -11.52 6.08 -12.51
C ASN A 198 -12.35 7.30 -12.09
N ASN A 199 -12.11 7.86 -10.90
CA ASN A 199 -12.78 9.09 -10.45
C ASN A 199 -12.29 10.35 -11.15
N TYR A 200 -11.13 10.28 -11.84
CA TYR A 200 -10.46 11.41 -12.47
C TYR A 200 -10.60 11.44 -14.00
N ILE A 201 -11.32 10.47 -14.56
CA ILE A 201 -11.60 10.39 -16.00
C ILE A 201 -13.10 10.49 -16.25
N ASN A 202 -13.47 10.89 -17.46
CA ASN A 202 -14.86 10.86 -17.88
C ASN A 202 -15.30 9.39 -18.07
N THR A 203 -16.03 8.86 -17.09
CA THR A 203 -16.47 7.46 -17.07
C THR A 203 -17.87 7.35 -16.49
N THR A 204 -18.40 6.13 -16.40
CA THR A 204 -19.69 5.85 -15.75
C THR A 204 -19.50 5.33 -14.33
N THR A 205 -20.58 5.36 -13.55
CA THR A 205 -20.65 4.71 -12.24
C THR A 205 -20.53 3.18 -12.31
N GLN A 206 -20.35 2.57 -13.48
CA GLN A 206 -20.02 1.15 -13.57
C GLN A 206 -18.56 0.86 -13.22
N PHE A 207 -17.67 1.82 -13.51
CA PHE A 207 -16.23 1.63 -13.43
C PHE A 207 -15.56 2.41 -12.30
N GLN A 208 -16.28 3.30 -11.62
CA GLN A 208 -15.77 4.02 -10.44
C GLN A 208 -15.85 3.14 -9.18
N ALA A 209 -15.06 3.51 -8.16
CA ALA A 209 -15.03 2.82 -6.87
C ALA A 209 -15.13 3.80 -5.67
N ASN A 210 -15.62 5.03 -5.91
CA ASN A 210 -15.75 6.09 -4.89
C ASN A 210 -17.07 6.06 -4.10
N TRP A 211 -17.67 4.89 -3.94
CA TRP A 211 -18.83 4.73 -3.06
C TRP A 211 -18.63 3.54 -2.14
N TRP A 212 -19.16 3.67 -0.94
CA TRP A 212 -19.27 2.58 0.00
C TRP A 212 -20.07 1.42 -0.62
N PRO A 213 -19.73 0.13 -0.38
CA PRO A 213 -18.81 -0.42 0.64
C PRO A 213 -17.45 -1.01 0.12
N TYR A 214 -16.78 -0.46 -0.89
CA TYR A 214 -15.63 -1.14 -1.53
C TYR A 214 -14.28 -0.96 -0.78
N GLU A 215 -13.48 -2.03 -0.72
CA GLU A 215 -12.10 -2.08 -0.18
C GLU A 215 -11.16 -2.87 -1.11
N PHE A 216 -9.84 -2.63 -1.03
CA PHE A 216 -8.86 -3.08 -2.04
C PHE A 216 -7.68 -3.88 -1.47
N VAL A 217 -7.29 -4.97 -2.16
CA VAL A 217 -6.20 -5.89 -1.78
C VAL A 217 -4.80 -5.24 -1.72
N VAL A 218 -4.57 -4.20 -2.53
CA VAL A 218 -3.28 -3.48 -2.61
C VAL A 218 -2.90 -2.86 -1.25
N LEU A 219 -3.90 -2.56 -0.41
CA LEU A 219 -3.70 -2.05 0.95
C LEU A 219 -2.85 -3.02 1.79
N PHE A 220 -3.18 -4.32 1.78
CA PHE A 220 -2.46 -5.33 2.55
C PHE A 220 -1.03 -5.54 2.05
N LEU A 221 -0.82 -5.51 0.73
CA LEU A 221 0.51 -5.67 0.15
C LEU A 221 1.44 -4.51 0.49
N ALA A 222 0.91 -3.27 0.50
CA ALA A 222 1.67 -2.10 0.95
C ALA A 222 2.04 -2.21 2.43
N GLU A 223 1.11 -2.68 3.28
CA GLU A 223 1.34 -2.93 4.71
C GLU A 223 2.45 -3.97 4.93
N TYR A 224 2.40 -5.11 4.25
CA TYR A 224 3.41 -6.17 4.37
C TYR A 224 4.79 -5.74 3.88
N ALA A 225 4.84 -4.90 2.84
CA ALA A 225 6.08 -4.31 2.33
C ALA A 225 6.58 -3.12 3.18
N GLU A 226 5.88 -2.78 4.26
CA GLU A 226 6.15 -1.63 5.13
C GLU A 226 6.25 -0.32 4.32
N LEU A 227 5.41 -0.19 3.29
CA LEU A 227 5.26 0.98 2.43
C LEU A 227 4.07 1.84 2.88
N PRO A 228 4.07 3.15 2.60
CA PRO A 228 2.85 3.93 2.68
C PRO A 228 1.81 3.38 1.69
N LEU A 229 0.54 3.71 1.90
CA LEU A 229 -0.52 3.39 0.94
C LEU A 229 -0.11 3.90 -0.46
N ILE A 230 -0.17 3.01 -1.45
CA ILE A 230 0.24 3.33 -2.81
C ILE A 230 -0.83 4.25 -3.42
N PRO A 231 -0.49 5.51 -3.77
CA PRO A 231 -1.47 6.49 -4.21
C PRO A 231 -1.94 6.19 -5.64
N SER A 232 -3.13 6.68 -5.97
CA SER A 232 -3.62 6.75 -7.35
C SER A 232 -2.72 7.65 -8.20
N TYR A 233 -2.68 7.42 -9.52
CA TYR A 233 -1.83 8.21 -10.41
C TYR A 233 -2.20 9.70 -10.44
N PHE A 234 -3.46 10.04 -10.21
CA PHE A 234 -3.94 11.42 -10.23
C PHE A 234 -3.75 12.17 -8.90
N GLU A 235 -3.41 11.46 -7.82
CA GLU A 235 -3.20 12.03 -6.49
C GLU A 235 -1.72 12.09 -6.08
N ILE A 236 -0.80 11.72 -6.96
CA ILE A 236 0.64 11.74 -6.66
C ILE A 236 1.08 13.19 -6.39
N GLY A 237 1.42 13.51 -5.13
CA GLY A 237 2.08 14.76 -4.76
C GLY A 237 3.53 14.85 -5.27
N LYS A 238 4.24 15.96 -4.99
CA LYS A 238 5.61 16.22 -5.48
C LYS A 238 6.61 15.07 -5.20
N ASP A 239 6.47 14.39 -4.05
CA ASP A 239 7.34 13.29 -3.62
C ASP A 239 6.64 11.92 -3.58
N GLY A 240 5.35 11.85 -3.95
CA GLY A 240 4.52 10.66 -3.75
C GLY A 240 4.88 9.45 -4.62
N SER A 241 5.82 9.60 -5.55
CA SER A 241 6.19 8.55 -6.51
C SER A 241 7.35 7.66 -6.06
N ILE A 242 8.09 8.05 -5.01
CA ILE A 242 9.30 7.31 -4.58
C ILE A 242 8.97 5.93 -3.98
N HIS A 243 7.78 5.77 -3.39
CA HIS A 243 7.31 4.51 -2.83
C HIS A 243 6.48 3.69 -3.83
N GLY A 244 6.24 4.25 -5.02
CA GLY A 244 5.43 3.63 -6.05
C GLY A 244 4.14 4.39 -6.35
N VAL A 245 3.41 3.90 -7.34
CA VAL A 245 2.19 4.51 -7.87
C VAL A 245 1.26 3.41 -8.36
N ASN A 246 -0.04 3.59 -8.13
CA ASN A 246 -1.06 2.69 -8.63
C ASN A 246 -1.77 3.26 -9.86
N PHE A 247 -1.58 2.58 -10.99
CA PHE A 247 -2.12 2.94 -12.30
C PHE A 247 -3.36 2.12 -12.68
N ALA A 248 -3.80 1.17 -11.84
CA ALA A 248 -4.91 0.28 -12.14
C ALA A 248 -6.23 1.05 -12.29
N SER A 249 -7.15 0.51 -13.09
CA SER A 249 -8.38 1.19 -13.51
C SER A 249 -9.53 0.20 -13.62
N GLY A 250 -10.64 0.48 -12.94
CA GLY A 250 -11.82 -0.39 -12.95
C GLY A 250 -12.30 -0.66 -14.38
N GLY A 251 -12.55 -1.93 -14.72
CA GLY A 251 -12.94 -2.36 -16.05
C GLY A 251 -11.80 -2.44 -17.09
N ALA A 252 -10.57 -2.03 -16.76
CA ALA A 252 -9.49 -2.08 -17.74
C ALA A 252 -9.18 -3.51 -18.21
N GLY A 253 -8.88 -3.62 -19.50
CA GLY A 253 -8.33 -4.82 -20.13
C GLY A 253 -6.91 -4.61 -20.63
N CYS A 254 -6.29 -5.70 -21.11
CA CYS A 254 -5.04 -5.65 -21.86
C CYS A 254 -5.23 -5.00 -23.24
N LEU A 255 -6.43 -5.15 -23.84
CA LEU A 255 -6.78 -4.59 -25.12
C LEU A 255 -7.35 -3.17 -24.97
N LYS A 256 -7.08 -2.29 -25.94
CA LYS A 256 -7.58 -0.90 -25.94
C LYS A 256 -9.07 -0.81 -26.33
N GLU A 257 -9.60 -1.90 -26.84
CA GLU A 257 -10.99 -2.09 -27.24
C GLU A 257 -11.89 -2.31 -26.03
N THR A 258 -11.39 -2.99 -25.00
CA THR A 258 -12.11 -3.33 -23.76
C THR A 258 -12.57 -2.07 -23.05
N PHE A 259 -13.89 -1.84 -23.06
CA PHE A 259 -14.57 -0.64 -22.55
C PHE A 259 -13.92 0.70 -22.98
N ARG A 260 -13.50 0.76 -24.25
CA ARG A 260 -12.81 1.94 -24.82
C ARG A 260 -13.52 3.25 -24.47
N GLY A 261 -12.76 4.20 -23.93
CA GLY A 261 -13.23 5.55 -23.60
C GLY A 261 -13.78 5.68 -22.18
N PHE A 262 -14.07 4.57 -21.49
CA PHE A 262 -14.55 4.59 -20.10
C PHE A 262 -13.49 4.18 -19.07
N VAL A 263 -12.37 3.62 -19.52
CA VAL A 263 -11.32 3.06 -18.64
C VAL A 263 -9.93 3.50 -19.08
N ILE A 264 -8.95 3.34 -18.19
CA ILE A 264 -7.54 3.56 -18.49
C ILE A 264 -6.94 2.21 -18.92
N ASP A 265 -6.93 1.96 -20.22
CA ASP A 265 -6.39 0.72 -20.79
C ASP A 265 -4.91 0.49 -20.41
N LEU A 266 -4.46 -0.77 -20.43
CA LEU A 266 -3.13 -1.14 -19.95
C LEU A 266 -1.98 -0.42 -20.70
N LYS A 267 -2.14 -0.07 -21.99
CA LYS A 267 -1.14 0.73 -22.72
C LYS A 267 -1.11 2.17 -22.24
N THR A 268 -2.25 2.73 -21.85
CA THR A 268 -2.32 4.06 -21.24
C THR A 268 -1.73 4.06 -19.82
N GLN A 269 -1.96 3.02 -19.02
CA GLN A 269 -1.28 2.84 -17.73
C GLN A 269 0.26 2.83 -17.89
N LEU A 270 0.78 2.13 -18.91
CA LEU A 270 2.20 2.20 -19.27
C LEU A 270 2.67 3.61 -19.63
N LYS A 271 1.86 4.41 -20.33
CA LYS A 271 2.21 5.80 -20.65
C LYS A 271 2.33 6.64 -19.38
N TYR A 272 1.43 6.46 -18.42
CA TYR A 272 1.51 7.12 -17.11
C TYR A 272 2.75 6.72 -16.33
N PHE A 273 3.06 5.43 -16.27
CA PHE A 273 4.31 4.96 -15.68
C PHE A 273 5.55 5.58 -16.35
N LYS A 274 5.58 5.68 -17.68
CA LYS A 274 6.70 6.31 -18.39
C LYS A 274 6.87 7.80 -18.03
N LYS A 275 5.79 8.51 -17.66
CA LYS A 275 5.86 9.87 -17.13
C LYS A 275 6.46 9.88 -15.72
N VAL A 276 5.95 9.03 -14.83
CA VAL A 276 6.49 8.86 -13.46
C VAL A 276 7.98 8.49 -13.49
N ALA A 277 8.38 7.53 -14.31
CA ALA A 277 9.78 7.13 -14.48
C ALA A 277 10.67 8.26 -15.03
N LYS A 278 10.11 9.20 -15.79
CA LYS A 278 10.82 10.41 -16.23
C LYS A 278 10.97 11.40 -15.07
N ASP A 279 9.92 11.60 -14.29
CA ASP A 279 9.92 12.51 -13.14
C ASP A 279 10.87 12.04 -12.03
N LEU A 280 10.97 10.73 -11.79
CA LEU A 280 11.91 10.17 -10.82
C LEU A 280 13.38 10.53 -11.11
N LYS A 281 13.73 10.87 -12.35
CA LYS A 281 15.10 11.32 -12.69
C LYS A 281 15.48 12.64 -12.01
N LYS A 282 14.51 13.43 -11.56
CA LYS A 282 14.74 14.68 -10.81
C LYS A 282 15.46 14.44 -9.47
N PHE A 283 15.34 13.23 -8.92
CA PHE A 283 16.05 12.81 -7.71
C PHE A 283 17.47 12.25 -7.98
N GLY A 284 17.94 12.35 -9.23
CA GLY A 284 19.27 11.88 -9.66
C GLY A 284 19.21 10.59 -10.49
N ALA A 285 19.98 10.56 -11.57
CA ALA A 285 19.93 9.47 -12.56
C ALA A 285 20.29 8.09 -11.98
N LYS A 286 21.33 8.03 -11.14
CA LYS A 286 21.77 6.78 -10.48
C LYS A 286 20.68 6.26 -9.53
N LYS A 287 20.16 7.13 -8.66
CA LYS A 287 19.11 6.80 -7.69
C LYS A 287 17.82 6.34 -8.37
N SER A 288 17.38 7.07 -9.40
CA SER A 288 16.20 6.70 -10.19
C SER A 288 16.35 5.34 -10.87
N LYS A 289 17.52 5.06 -11.46
CA LYS A 289 17.80 3.75 -12.09
C LYS A 289 17.76 2.61 -11.07
N GLN A 290 18.35 2.81 -9.89
CA GLN A 290 18.34 1.83 -8.81
C GLN A 290 16.92 1.58 -8.28
N LEU A 291 16.15 2.65 -8.02
CA LEU A 291 14.76 2.56 -7.58
C LEU A 291 13.91 1.76 -8.59
N LEU A 292 14.00 2.08 -9.88
CA LEU A 292 13.24 1.38 -10.92
C LEU A 292 13.69 -0.08 -11.08
N SER A 293 14.97 -0.39 -10.91
CA SER A 293 15.48 -1.77 -10.95
C SER A 293 14.99 -2.60 -9.76
N ASN A 294 14.99 -2.00 -8.57
CA ASN A 294 14.62 -2.66 -7.32
C ASN A 294 13.10 -2.65 -7.06
N ALA A 295 12.34 -1.83 -7.77
CA ALA A 295 10.89 -1.79 -7.63
C ALA A 295 10.22 -3.10 -8.05
N VAL A 296 9.09 -3.41 -7.41
CA VAL A 296 8.20 -4.50 -7.77
C VAL A 296 7.03 -3.93 -8.57
N TYR A 297 6.70 -4.60 -9.67
CA TYR A 297 5.64 -4.22 -10.60
C TYR A 297 4.55 -5.31 -10.58
N ILE A 298 3.40 -5.04 -9.95
CA ILE A 298 2.33 -6.03 -9.79
C ILE A 298 1.18 -5.82 -10.79
N PHE A 299 0.63 -6.92 -11.32
CA PHE A 299 -0.35 -6.94 -12.40
C PHE A 299 -1.57 -7.82 -12.07
N SER A 300 -2.77 -7.24 -12.27
CA SER A 300 -4.03 -7.96 -12.48
C SER A 300 -4.65 -7.46 -13.79
N ALA A 301 -4.46 -8.18 -14.90
CA ALA A 301 -4.95 -7.72 -16.20
C ALA A 301 -5.37 -8.89 -17.07
N GLY A 302 -6.46 -8.70 -17.82
CA GLY A 302 -7.02 -9.71 -18.72
C GLY A 302 -8.47 -10.10 -18.40
N ASN A 303 -8.89 -9.99 -17.13
CA ASN A 303 -10.21 -10.46 -16.69
C ASN A 303 -11.36 -9.85 -17.51
N ASN A 304 -11.32 -8.52 -17.71
CA ASN A 304 -12.34 -7.78 -18.46
C ASN A 304 -12.33 -8.06 -19.97
N ASP A 305 -11.19 -8.43 -20.57
CA ASP A 305 -11.13 -8.74 -22.00
C ASP A 305 -12.00 -9.98 -22.33
N TYR A 306 -12.06 -10.96 -21.41
CA TYR A 306 -12.86 -12.17 -21.62
C TYR A 306 -14.33 -12.02 -21.26
N PHE A 307 -14.70 -11.08 -20.37
CA PHE A 307 -16.10 -10.71 -20.17
C PHE A 307 -16.69 -10.05 -21.43
N GLU A 308 -15.87 -9.32 -22.19
CA GLU A 308 -16.23 -8.67 -23.45
C GLU A 308 -15.80 -9.50 -24.69
N PHE A 309 -15.64 -10.82 -24.55
CA PHE A 309 -15.16 -11.69 -25.63
C PHE A 309 -16.08 -11.62 -26.87
N PRO A 310 -15.58 -11.17 -28.03
CA PRO A 310 -16.38 -11.08 -29.26
C PRO A 310 -16.45 -12.44 -29.98
N VAL A 311 -17.65 -12.80 -30.44
CA VAL A 311 -17.90 -14.04 -31.22
C VAL A 311 -17.16 -14.10 -32.57
N THR A 312 -16.56 -12.99 -33.00
CA THR A 312 -15.87 -12.88 -34.30
C THR A 312 -14.44 -13.44 -34.30
N TYR A 313 -13.85 -13.74 -33.14
CA TYR A 313 -12.51 -14.31 -33.03
C TYR A 313 -12.57 -15.75 -32.51
N SER A 314 -11.63 -16.60 -32.91
CA SER A 314 -11.42 -17.84 -32.16
C SER A 314 -10.87 -17.53 -30.76
N LYS A 315 -11.11 -18.47 -29.83
CA LYS A 315 -10.67 -18.33 -28.43
C LYS A 315 -9.15 -18.21 -28.35
N GLU A 316 -8.43 -19.00 -29.14
CA GLU A 316 -6.98 -19.06 -29.22
C GLU A 316 -6.38 -17.76 -29.77
N GLU A 317 -6.95 -17.21 -30.85
CA GLU A 317 -6.51 -15.95 -31.43
C GLU A 317 -6.69 -14.79 -30.44
N TYR A 318 -7.84 -14.74 -29.77
CA TYR A 318 -8.12 -13.69 -28.80
C TYR A 318 -7.19 -13.79 -27.57
N VAL A 319 -6.94 -15.00 -27.05
CA VAL A 319 -5.95 -15.21 -25.98
C VAL A 319 -4.56 -14.73 -26.40
N LYS A 320 -4.14 -15.05 -27.64
CA LYS A 320 -2.85 -14.58 -28.18
C LYS A 320 -2.79 -13.05 -28.24
N MET A 321 -3.89 -12.37 -28.59
CA MET A 321 -3.96 -10.91 -28.58
C MET A 321 -3.84 -10.33 -27.18
N VAL A 322 -4.59 -10.85 -26.20
CA VAL A 322 -4.56 -10.38 -24.81
C VAL A 322 -3.15 -10.56 -24.21
N VAL A 323 -2.59 -11.77 -24.28
CA VAL A 323 -1.24 -12.07 -23.77
C VAL A 323 -0.17 -11.27 -24.51
N GLY A 324 -0.30 -11.07 -25.82
CA GLY A 324 0.63 -10.26 -26.61
C GLY A 324 0.64 -8.78 -26.21
N ASN A 325 -0.51 -8.21 -25.83
CA ASN A 325 -0.59 -6.84 -25.33
C ASN A 325 0.00 -6.71 -23.93
N LEU A 326 -0.26 -7.66 -23.03
CA LEU A 326 0.39 -7.73 -21.72
C LEU A 326 1.93 -7.81 -21.87
N THR A 327 2.41 -8.70 -22.74
CA THR A 327 3.84 -8.85 -23.08
C THR A 327 4.46 -7.51 -23.50
N SER A 328 3.74 -6.75 -24.32
CA SER A 328 4.21 -5.45 -24.82
C SER A 328 4.33 -4.41 -23.70
N VAL A 329 3.44 -4.46 -22.71
CA VAL A 329 3.50 -3.59 -21.52
C VAL A 329 4.66 -3.96 -20.61
N LEU A 330 4.85 -5.25 -20.31
CA LEU A 330 5.99 -5.74 -19.52
C LEU A 330 7.32 -5.32 -20.15
N LYS A 331 7.49 -5.52 -21.47
CA LYS A 331 8.65 -5.03 -22.22
C LYS A 331 8.81 -3.50 -22.15
N GLY A 332 7.70 -2.77 -22.13
CA GLY A 332 7.70 -1.31 -22.01
C GLY A 332 8.26 -0.81 -20.68
N ILE A 333 7.93 -1.50 -19.58
CA ILE A 333 8.43 -1.21 -18.23
C ILE A 333 9.89 -1.66 -18.11
N TYR A 334 10.22 -2.84 -18.63
CA TYR A 334 11.60 -3.36 -18.66
C TYR A 334 12.56 -2.39 -19.34
N LYS A 335 12.14 -1.77 -20.47
CA LYS A 335 12.90 -0.73 -21.18
C LYS A 335 13.13 0.55 -20.35
N LYS A 336 12.37 0.77 -19.27
CA LYS A 336 12.57 1.88 -18.33
C LYS A 336 13.39 1.51 -17.10
N GLY A 337 13.84 0.25 -16.99
CA GLY A 337 14.68 -0.22 -15.90
C GLY A 337 14.00 -1.23 -14.98
N GLY A 338 12.69 -1.48 -15.14
CA GLY A 338 12.00 -2.45 -14.30
C GLY A 338 12.52 -3.87 -14.47
N ARG A 339 12.64 -4.61 -13.37
CA ARG A 339 13.18 -5.98 -13.37
C ARG A 339 12.28 -7.02 -12.72
N LYS A 340 11.47 -6.65 -11.73
CA LYS A 340 10.70 -7.59 -10.89
C LYS A 340 9.20 -7.48 -11.16
N PHE A 341 8.65 -8.44 -11.88
CA PHE A 341 7.23 -8.42 -12.31
C PHE A 341 6.42 -9.48 -11.56
N ALA A 342 5.44 -9.06 -10.77
CA ALA A 342 4.49 -9.96 -10.14
C ALA A 342 3.18 -9.97 -10.92
N ILE A 343 2.68 -11.15 -11.29
CA ILE A 343 1.51 -11.31 -12.16
C ILE A 343 0.54 -12.26 -11.47
N LEU A 344 -0.72 -11.85 -11.39
CA LEU A 344 -1.80 -12.75 -11.01
C LEU A 344 -2.32 -13.43 -12.29
N SER A 345 -2.49 -14.75 -12.24
CA SER A 345 -3.28 -15.45 -13.25
C SER A 345 -4.72 -14.92 -13.25
N LEU A 346 -5.49 -15.17 -14.31
CA LEU A 346 -6.89 -14.81 -14.32
C LEU A 346 -7.65 -15.54 -13.21
N ALA A 347 -8.64 -14.86 -12.64
CA ALA A 347 -9.59 -15.45 -11.71
C ALA A 347 -10.44 -16.54 -12.41
N PRO A 348 -11.14 -17.42 -11.67
CA PRO A 348 -12.11 -18.34 -12.26
C PRO A 348 -13.36 -17.56 -12.69
N LEU A 349 -13.27 -16.87 -13.84
CA LEU A 349 -14.26 -15.88 -14.30
C LEU A 349 -15.68 -16.44 -14.32
N GLY A 350 -15.86 -17.66 -14.84
CA GLY A 350 -17.16 -18.33 -14.90
C GLY A 350 -17.78 -18.63 -13.53
N CYS A 351 -16.99 -18.63 -12.46
CA CYS A 351 -17.44 -18.94 -11.11
C CYS A 351 -17.80 -17.71 -10.26
N THR A 352 -17.63 -16.49 -10.79
CA THR A 352 -18.07 -15.26 -10.11
C THR A 352 -19.59 -15.26 -9.92
N PRO A 353 -20.13 -14.56 -8.89
CA PRO A 353 -21.58 -14.46 -8.72
C PRO A 353 -22.28 -13.87 -9.95
N GLY A 354 -21.64 -12.91 -10.64
CA GLY A 354 -22.15 -12.34 -11.89
C GLY A 354 -22.28 -13.37 -13.01
N SER A 355 -21.24 -14.19 -13.24
CA SER A 355 -21.30 -15.25 -14.26
C SER A 355 -22.30 -16.35 -13.90
N ARG A 356 -22.47 -16.68 -12.61
CA ARG A 356 -23.52 -17.62 -12.17
C ARG A 356 -24.92 -17.04 -12.39
N ALA A 357 -25.11 -15.75 -12.15
CA ALA A 357 -26.38 -15.07 -12.44
C ALA A 357 -26.68 -15.07 -13.95
N LEU A 358 -25.67 -14.81 -14.79
CA LEU A 358 -25.81 -14.90 -16.25
C LEU A 358 -26.16 -16.32 -16.70
N ASN A 359 -25.45 -17.34 -16.21
CA ASN A 359 -25.72 -18.75 -16.51
C ASN A 359 -27.17 -19.14 -16.09
N PHE A 360 -27.62 -18.63 -14.94
CA PHE A 360 -29.00 -18.80 -14.48
C PHE A 360 -30.01 -18.13 -15.41
N GLN A 361 -29.72 -16.93 -15.93
CA GLN A 361 -30.56 -16.23 -16.89
C GLN A 361 -30.65 -16.95 -18.24
N GLN A 362 -29.57 -17.63 -18.66
CA GLN A 362 -29.52 -18.47 -19.87
C GLN A 362 -30.25 -19.82 -19.72
N GLY A 363 -30.93 -20.06 -18.60
CA GLY A 363 -31.75 -21.25 -18.36
C GLY A 363 -31.10 -22.32 -17.49
N ASN A 364 -29.80 -22.23 -17.22
CA ASN A 364 -29.10 -23.19 -16.37
C ASN A 364 -29.27 -22.87 -14.87
N LYS A 365 -30.24 -23.53 -14.22
CA LYS A 365 -30.59 -23.28 -12.82
C LYS A 365 -29.71 -24.00 -11.78
N SER A 366 -28.71 -24.77 -12.22
CA SER A 366 -27.83 -25.55 -11.32
C SER A 366 -26.96 -24.68 -10.40
N GLY A 367 -26.73 -23.42 -10.78
CA GLY A 367 -25.80 -22.54 -10.08
C GLY A 367 -24.33 -22.87 -10.34
N ASN A 368 -24.03 -23.71 -11.33
CA ASN A 368 -22.66 -24.04 -11.75
C ASN A 368 -21.95 -22.84 -12.40
N CYS A 369 -20.62 -22.91 -12.44
CA CYS A 369 -19.83 -21.92 -13.14
C CYS A 369 -20.20 -21.88 -14.64
N LEU A 370 -20.10 -20.71 -15.26
CA LEU A 370 -20.26 -20.56 -16.69
C LEU A 370 -19.05 -21.18 -17.40
N GLU A 371 -19.27 -22.27 -18.11
CA GLU A 371 -18.20 -23.10 -18.69
C GLU A 371 -17.38 -22.34 -19.73
N GLU A 372 -18.03 -21.53 -20.57
CA GLU A 372 -17.35 -20.78 -21.63
C GLU A 372 -16.26 -19.84 -21.09
N LEU A 373 -16.59 -19.01 -20.09
CA LEU A 373 -15.64 -18.12 -19.44
C LEU A 373 -14.57 -18.88 -18.64
N THR A 374 -14.95 -20.02 -18.06
CA THR A 374 -14.01 -20.90 -17.35
C THR A 374 -12.95 -21.44 -18.30
N ASN A 375 -13.35 -21.87 -19.50
CA ASN A 375 -12.43 -22.41 -20.51
C ASN A 375 -11.53 -21.32 -21.10
N LEU A 376 -12.04 -20.12 -21.34
CA LEU A 376 -11.22 -18.96 -21.76
C LEU A 376 -10.17 -18.59 -20.71
N ALA A 377 -10.55 -18.56 -19.42
CA ALA A 377 -9.62 -18.28 -18.34
C ALA A 377 -8.51 -19.35 -18.25
N LYS A 378 -8.87 -20.65 -18.35
CA LYS A 378 -7.89 -21.76 -18.39
C LYS A 378 -6.95 -21.65 -19.59
N LEU A 379 -7.45 -21.29 -20.77
CA LEU A 379 -6.64 -21.14 -21.97
C LEU A 379 -5.62 -20.00 -21.82
N HIS A 380 -6.04 -18.86 -21.28
CA HIS A 380 -5.13 -17.76 -20.94
C HIS A 380 -4.07 -18.19 -19.91
N ASN A 381 -4.51 -18.80 -18.80
CA ASN A 381 -3.62 -19.20 -17.71
C ASN A 381 -2.61 -20.28 -18.16
N SER A 382 -2.93 -21.06 -19.21
CA SER A 382 -1.99 -22.00 -19.84
C SER A 382 -0.94 -21.31 -20.74
N ALA A 383 -1.25 -20.13 -21.27
CA ALA A 383 -0.35 -19.35 -22.13
C ALA A 383 0.56 -18.39 -21.33
N LEU A 384 0.07 -17.90 -20.19
CA LEU A 384 0.75 -16.92 -19.35
C LEU A 384 2.15 -17.34 -18.85
N PRO A 385 2.35 -18.52 -18.21
CA PRO A 385 3.67 -18.94 -17.74
C PRO A 385 4.66 -19.13 -18.89
N LYS A 386 4.20 -19.63 -20.04
CA LYS A 386 5.03 -19.78 -21.25
C LYS A 386 5.55 -18.42 -21.73
N MET A 387 4.70 -17.40 -21.72
CA MET A 387 5.08 -16.03 -22.08
C MET A 387 6.09 -15.44 -21.09
N LEU A 388 5.86 -15.60 -19.78
CA LEU A 388 6.75 -15.09 -18.74
C LEU A 388 8.13 -15.74 -18.83
N LYS A 389 8.17 -17.06 -19.03
CA LYS A 389 9.43 -17.80 -19.21
C LYS A 389 10.21 -17.31 -20.44
N GLN A 390 9.52 -17.10 -21.56
CA GLN A 390 10.14 -16.52 -22.76
C GLN A 390 10.69 -15.10 -22.55
N LEU A 391 10.08 -14.30 -21.67
CA LEU A 391 10.61 -12.98 -21.32
C LEU A 391 11.86 -13.12 -20.45
N GLU A 392 11.83 -13.96 -19.42
CA GLU A 392 12.98 -14.25 -18.56
C GLU A 392 14.19 -14.73 -19.38
N ASP A 393 13.99 -15.66 -20.31
CA ASP A 393 15.07 -16.22 -21.14
C ASP A 393 15.68 -15.19 -22.11
N LYS A 394 14.90 -14.18 -22.53
CA LYS A 394 15.31 -13.19 -23.55
C LYS A 394 15.75 -11.85 -22.98
N LEU A 395 15.39 -11.54 -21.74
CA LEU A 395 15.59 -10.22 -21.14
C LEU A 395 16.47 -10.35 -19.88
N PRO A 396 17.77 -10.02 -19.96
CA PRO A 396 18.68 -10.13 -18.83
C PRO A 396 18.18 -9.40 -17.57
N GLY A 397 18.13 -10.14 -16.46
CA GLY A 397 17.65 -9.63 -15.17
C GLY A 397 16.13 -9.46 -15.07
N PHE A 398 15.35 -9.84 -16.10
CA PHE A 398 13.90 -9.96 -15.97
C PHE A 398 13.59 -11.12 -15.03
N LYS A 399 12.94 -10.81 -13.92
CA LYS A 399 12.43 -11.79 -12.96
C LYS A 399 10.92 -11.65 -12.92
N TYR A 400 10.24 -12.79 -12.76
CA TYR A 400 8.80 -12.77 -12.54
C TYR A 400 8.41 -13.58 -11.31
N SER A 401 7.22 -13.27 -10.80
CA SER A 401 6.44 -14.06 -9.85
C SER A 401 5.06 -14.22 -10.47
N LEU A 402 4.55 -15.45 -10.52
CA LEU A 402 3.24 -15.81 -11.01
C LEU A 402 2.44 -16.39 -9.84
N PHE A 403 1.35 -15.72 -9.50
CA PHE A 403 0.39 -16.20 -8.52
C PHE A 403 -0.78 -16.90 -9.22
N ASP A 404 -1.00 -18.17 -8.91
CA ASP A 404 -2.12 -18.96 -9.43
C ASP A 404 -3.41 -18.61 -8.68
N PHE A 405 -3.91 -17.40 -8.98
CA PHE A 405 -5.16 -16.90 -8.43
C PHE A 405 -6.35 -17.79 -8.79
N PHE A 406 -6.30 -18.45 -9.95
CA PHE A 406 -7.34 -19.37 -10.39
C PHE A 406 -7.48 -20.53 -9.42
N LYS A 407 -6.38 -21.23 -9.16
CA LYS A 407 -6.33 -22.38 -8.24
C LYS A 407 -6.72 -21.97 -6.83
N VAL A 408 -6.18 -20.87 -6.32
CA VAL A 408 -6.50 -20.37 -4.97
C VAL A 408 -7.98 -20.04 -4.84
N ALA A 409 -8.55 -19.31 -5.80
CA ALA A 409 -9.96 -18.94 -5.74
C ALA A 409 -10.88 -20.16 -5.86
N ILE A 410 -10.55 -21.15 -6.71
CA ILE A 410 -11.33 -22.40 -6.81
C ILE A 410 -11.29 -23.19 -5.50
N GLU A 411 -10.12 -23.32 -4.86
CA GLU A 411 -10.00 -24.02 -3.57
C GLU A 411 -10.87 -23.36 -2.48
N ILE A 412 -10.91 -22.01 -2.42
CA ILE A 412 -11.80 -21.29 -1.50
C ILE A 412 -13.28 -21.48 -1.89
N ILE A 413 -13.59 -21.51 -3.19
CA ILE A 413 -14.96 -21.71 -3.68
C ILE A 413 -15.49 -23.09 -3.31
N ASP A 414 -14.68 -24.13 -3.47
CA ASP A 414 -15.06 -25.52 -3.23
C ASP A 414 -15.02 -25.87 -1.74
N ASN A 415 -14.16 -25.22 -0.95
CA ASN A 415 -13.98 -25.48 0.48
C ASN A 415 -14.21 -24.23 1.37
N PRO A 416 -15.32 -23.49 1.26
CA PRO A 416 -15.48 -22.16 1.88
C PRO A 416 -15.35 -22.18 3.40
N SER A 417 -15.83 -23.23 4.07
CA SER A 417 -15.78 -23.34 5.53
C SER A 417 -14.36 -23.50 6.07
N LYS A 418 -13.44 -24.12 5.30
CA LYS A 418 -12.00 -24.21 5.64
C LYS A 418 -11.37 -22.82 5.75
N TYR A 419 -11.90 -21.86 4.99
CA TYR A 419 -11.42 -20.48 4.92
C TYR A 419 -12.29 -19.50 5.73
N GLY A 420 -13.23 -20.02 6.53
CA GLY A 420 -14.08 -19.22 7.42
C GLY A 420 -15.30 -18.59 6.74
N PHE A 421 -15.60 -18.94 5.49
CA PHE A 421 -16.78 -18.45 4.77
C PHE A 421 -17.97 -19.41 4.93
N LYS A 422 -19.17 -18.84 5.04
CA LYS A 422 -20.43 -19.60 4.94
C LYS A 422 -20.88 -19.77 3.50
N THR A 423 -20.50 -18.83 2.62
CA THR A 423 -20.82 -18.91 1.20
C THR A 423 -19.73 -18.33 0.33
N SER A 424 -19.45 -19.02 -0.77
CA SER A 424 -18.51 -18.65 -1.82
C SER A 424 -19.17 -18.51 -3.20
N LYS A 425 -20.47 -18.80 -3.32
CA LYS A 425 -21.19 -18.78 -4.61
C LYS A 425 -22.04 -17.52 -4.80
N SER A 426 -22.46 -16.89 -3.71
CA SER A 426 -23.29 -15.69 -3.71
C SER A 426 -22.52 -14.48 -3.19
N ALA A 427 -22.85 -13.30 -3.71
CA ALA A 427 -22.28 -12.05 -3.23
C ALA A 427 -22.91 -11.57 -1.93
N CYS A 428 -22.18 -10.79 -1.13
CA CYS A 428 -22.75 -10.08 0.01
C CYS A 428 -23.70 -8.96 -0.44
N CYS A 429 -23.35 -8.24 -1.51
CA CYS A 429 -24.02 -7.04 -1.98
C CYS A 429 -24.46 -7.18 -3.45
N GLY A 430 -25.76 -7.03 -3.72
CA GLY A 430 -26.31 -7.08 -5.09
C GLY A 430 -27.78 -7.53 -5.13
N THR A 431 -28.28 -7.84 -6.32
CA THR A 431 -29.65 -8.36 -6.55
C THR A 431 -29.67 -9.58 -7.48
N GLY A 432 -30.85 -10.17 -7.63
CA GLY A 432 -31.06 -11.32 -8.51
C GLY A 432 -30.44 -12.63 -8.01
N PRO A 433 -30.39 -13.66 -8.87
CA PRO A 433 -29.73 -14.94 -8.58
C PRO A 433 -28.29 -14.72 -8.12
N PHE A 434 -27.88 -15.44 -7.07
CA PHE A 434 -26.54 -15.35 -6.45
C PHE A 434 -26.14 -13.93 -5.98
N ARG A 435 -27.08 -12.97 -5.95
CA ARG A 435 -26.77 -11.53 -5.85
C ARG A 435 -25.76 -11.05 -6.90
N GLY A 436 -25.75 -11.70 -8.06
CA GLY A 436 -24.79 -11.46 -9.13
C GLY A 436 -25.14 -10.31 -10.08
N ILE A 437 -26.33 -9.70 -9.96
CA ILE A 437 -26.63 -8.48 -10.72
C ILE A 437 -25.82 -7.33 -10.15
N TYR A 438 -25.12 -6.61 -11.03
CA TYR A 438 -24.19 -5.54 -10.66
C TYR A 438 -24.91 -4.26 -10.22
N SER A 439 -25.48 -4.29 -9.01
CA SER A 439 -26.30 -3.19 -8.45
C SER A 439 -25.77 -2.62 -7.13
N CYS A 440 -24.70 -3.22 -6.57
CA CYS A 440 -24.17 -2.81 -5.27
C CYS A 440 -23.74 -1.33 -5.25
N GLY A 441 -24.19 -0.60 -4.23
CA GLY A 441 -23.90 0.82 -4.00
C GLY A 441 -24.96 1.79 -4.53
N GLY A 442 -25.98 1.32 -5.26
CA GLY A 442 -27.15 2.10 -5.66
C GLY A 442 -26.90 3.24 -6.65
N LYS A 443 -25.69 3.35 -7.19
CA LYS A 443 -25.30 4.34 -8.21
C LYS A 443 -25.26 3.77 -9.63
N ARG A 444 -25.46 2.46 -9.78
CA ARG A 444 -25.43 1.74 -11.06
C ARG A 444 -26.80 1.80 -11.75
N GLN A 445 -26.93 1.18 -12.93
CA GLN A 445 -28.20 1.15 -13.67
C GLN A 445 -29.34 0.56 -12.83
N VAL A 446 -29.08 -0.55 -12.14
CA VAL A 446 -29.96 -1.08 -11.10
C VAL A 446 -29.59 -0.42 -9.77
N LYS A 447 -30.53 0.30 -9.17
CA LYS A 447 -30.28 1.08 -7.94
C LYS A 447 -30.57 0.28 -6.68
N GLU A 448 -31.46 -0.69 -6.76
CA GLU A 448 -31.81 -1.55 -5.64
C GLU A 448 -30.68 -2.56 -5.39
N TYR A 449 -30.32 -2.76 -4.13
CA TYR A 449 -29.38 -3.79 -3.72
C TYR A 449 -29.74 -4.36 -2.35
N LYS A 450 -29.42 -5.63 -2.16
CA LYS A 450 -29.43 -6.27 -0.85
C LYS A 450 -28.01 -6.35 -0.35
N LEU A 451 -27.79 -5.99 0.92
CA LEU A 451 -26.53 -6.16 1.62
C LEU A 451 -26.65 -7.27 2.67
N CYS A 452 -25.61 -8.09 2.81
CA CYS A 452 -25.56 -9.13 3.82
C CYS A 452 -25.35 -8.54 5.23
N LYS A 453 -25.80 -9.25 6.27
CA LYS A 453 -25.63 -8.82 7.68
C LYS A 453 -24.18 -8.92 8.18
N LYS A 454 -23.40 -9.88 7.65
CA LYS A 454 -22.02 -10.16 8.08
C LYS A 454 -21.15 -10.39 6.84
N VAL A 455 -20.36 -9.39 6.45
CA VAL A 455 -19.50 -9.43 5.25
C VAL A 455 -18.51 -10.61 5.31
N LYS A 456 -17.93 -10.88 6.47
CA LYS A 456 -16.98 -11.99 6.69
C LYS A 456 -17.53 -13.40 6.41
N ASP A 457 -18.86 -13.56 6.38
CA ASP A 457 -19.48 -14.85 6.07
C ASP A 457 -19.43 -15.15 4.53
N TYR A 458 -19.02 -14.18 3.70
CA TYR A 458 -19.04 -14.23 2.24
C TYR A 458 -17.62 -14.10 1.67
N MET A 459 -17.28 -14.93 0.69
CA MET A 459 -16.05 -14.76 -0.12
C MET A 459 -16.18 -13.56 -1.07
N PHE A 460 -17.31 -13.46 -1.76
CA PHE A 460 -17.58 -12.39 -2.73
C PHE A 460 -18.34 -11.25 -2.07
N PHE A 461 -17.84 -10.05 -2.30
CA PHE A 461 -18.48 -8.84 -1.84
C PHE A 461 -19.61 -8.42 -2.78
N ASP A 462 -19.34 -8.35 -4.08
CA ASP A 462 -20.33 -8.05 -5.11
C ASP A 462 -20.28 -9.10 -6.24
N SER A 463 -20.78 -8.77 -7.43
CA SER A 463 -20.84 -9.69 -8.57
C SER A 463 -19.50 -10.18 -9.10
N GLY A 464 -18.37 -9.53 -8.76
CA GLY A 464 -17.05 -9.88 -9.29
C GLY A 464 -15.87 -9.68 -8.33
N HIS A 465 -16.04 -8.96 -7.23
CA HIS A 465 -14.99 -8.59 -6.29
C HIS A 465 -15.08 -9.38 -4.98
N LEU A 466 -13.92 -9.63 -4.38
CA LEU A 466 -13.80 -10.33 -3.11
C LEU A 466 -14.13 -9.42 -1.92
N THR A 467 -14.46 -10.01 -0.78
CA THR A 467 -14.52 -9.30 0.50
C THR A 467 -13.13 -8.99 1.02
N GLU A 468 -13.01 -8.02 1.94
CA GLU A 468 -11.77 -7.69 2.64
C GLU A 468 -11.08 -8.93 3.22
N VAL A 469 -11.85 -9.83 3.88
CA VAL A 469 -11.34 -11.07 4.47
C VAL A 469 -10.72 -11.99 3.42
N ALA A 470 -11.40 -12.15 2.27
CA ALA A 470 -10.89 -12.95 1.17
C ALA A 470 -9.67 -12.29 0.50
N TYR A 471 -9.67 -10.97 0.32
CA TYR A 471 -8.51 -10.24 -0.18
C TYR A 471 -7.30 -10.35 0.75
N LYS A 472 -7.51 -10.32 2.07
CA LYS A 472 -6.42 -10.52 3.04
C LYS A 472 -5.79 -11.91 2.90
N GLN A 473 -6.60 -12.97 2.81
CA GLN A 473 -6.09 -14.33 2.59
C GLN A 473 -5.31 -14.45 1.27
N VAL A 474 -5.80 -13.82 0.19
CA VAL A 474 -5.09 -13.75 -1.10
C VAL A 474 -3.78 -12.98 -0.96
N ALA A 475 -3.77 -11.84 -0.25
CA ALA A 475 -2.57 -11.05 -0.01
C ALA A 475 -1.52 -11.81 0.82
N GLU A 476 -1.95 -12.57 1.83
CA GLU A 476 -1.08 -13.44 2.62
C GLU A 476 -0.38 -14.47 1.71
N LEU A 477 -1.15 -15.17 0.87
CA LEU A 477 -0.58 -16.16 -0.07
C LEU A 477 0.32 -15.53 -1.14
N LEU A 478 -0.02 -14.34 -1.66
CA LEU A 478 0.87 -13.57 -2.54
C LEU A 478 2.18 -13.22 -1.82
N TRP A 479 2.11 -12.85 -0.55
CA TRP A 479 3.24 -12.41 0.26
C TRP A 479 4.19 -13.55 0.62
N ASN A 480 3.67 -14.63 1.20
CA ASN A 480 4.48 -15.69 1.80
C ASN A 480 4.11 -17.11 1.34
N GLY A 481 3.27 -17.25 0.31
CA GLY A 481 2.83 -18.54 -0.20
C GLY A 481 3.96 -19.44 -0.67
N THR A 482 3.67 -20.73 -0.74
CA THR A 482 4.58 -21.75 -1.28
C THR A 482 4.54 -21.76 -2.81
N VAL A 483 5.50 -22.47 -3.41
CA VAL A 483 5.57 -22.70 -4.87
C VAL A 483 4.31 -23.32 -5.47
N ASP A 484 3.44 -23.92 -4.65
CA ASP A 484 2.17 -24.49 -5.10
C ASP A 484 1.17 -23.45 -5.59
N VAL A 485 1.31 -22.19 -5.17
CA VAL A 485 0.38 -21.09 -5.47
C VAL A 485 1.09 -19.83 -5.96
N VAL A 486 2.38 -19.67 -5.67
CA VAL A 486 3.18 -18.53 -6.13
C VAL A 486 4.60 -18.97 -6.48
N GLU A 487 4.99 -18.81 -7.74
CA GLU A 487 6.28 -19.27 -8.24
C GLU A 487 6.92 -18.32 -9.26
N PRO A 488 8.24 -18.33 -9.46
CA PRO A 488 9.25 -18.99 -8.61
C PRO A 488 9.52 -18.25 -7.29
N TYR A 489 9.03 -17.02 -7.13
CA TYR A 489 9.23 -16.21 -5.92
C TYR A 489 7.89 -15.75 -5.35
N ASN A 490 7.67 -15.90 -4.04
CA ASN A 490 6.63 -15.14 -3.34
C ASN A 490 7.03 -13.66 -3.21
N LEU A 491 6.06 -12.76 -2.97
CA LEU A 491 6.34 -11.32 -2.96
C LEU A 491 7.34 -10.93 -1.87
N LYS A 492 7.32 -11.54 -0.68
CA LYS A 492 8.29 -11.24 0.39
C LYS A 492 9.72 -11.42 -0.13
N SER A 493 10.03 -12.61 -0.63
CA SER A 493 11.35 -12.91 -1.22
C SER A 493 11.64 -11.98 -2.40
N PHE A 494 10.61 -11.61 -3.16
CA PHE A 494 10.77 -10.74 -4.33
C PHE A 494 11.09 -9.28 -3.97
N PHE A 495 10.57 -8.78 -2.85
CA PHE A 495 10.91 -7.49 -2.28
C PHE A 495 12.32 -7.48 -1.69
N ASP A 496 12.75 -8.59 -1.10
CA ASP A 496 14.09 -8.78 -0.51
C ASP A 496 15.20 -8.98 -1.57
N LEU A 497 14.85 -9.39 -2.79
CA LEU A 497 15.80 -9.54 -3.90
C LEU A 497 16.33 -8.17 -4.35
N SER A 498 17.62 -7.92 -4.13
CA SER A 498 18.38 -6.86 -4.79
C SER A 498 18.75 -7.27 -6.23
N THR A 499 18.61 -6.36 -7.18
CA THR A 499 18.86 -6.59 -8.63
C THR A 499 19.97 -5.73 -9.21
#